data_AF-B9XAN0-F1
#
_entry.id   AF-B9XAN0-F1
#
_cell.length_a   1.000
_cell.length_b   1.000
_cell.length_c   1.000
_cell.angle_alpha   90.00
_cell.angle_beta   90.00
_cell.angle_gamma   90.00
#
_symmetry.space_group_name_H-M   'P 1'
#
loop_
_entity.id
_entity.type
_entity.pdbx_description
1 polymer ?
#
loop_
_entity_poly.entity_id
_entity_poly.type
_entity_poly.pdbx_seq_one_letter_code
_entity_poly.pdbx_strand_id
1 'polypeptide(L)'
;MADFKYKKSMFARTIPARSQQYLFSLITGLAMGVGFILSGSVARAQANLFKFDFEDAPGTATASDTSLGGASVSLSLKNGANTATDYHGAIGSGVSGQINGRRALDFSSTTGYGTGAAGPNAIATSAALGFGTVTSFIVTEWIKPTALPAAAALDGRLFVLGPNALTTDVNAPDTIGMKIQAPNQINFHINNGNPTATAIFPANLPLNQWLFIAFVYDGTNVLIYQGSETSAATLISTTAAPGLTCNLGTTSTLCIGNRGTRVRPFAGFMDDVRFYTNSGSASFVENIRQEAVGGAPAVTGIYPDGSLLQQATNKFVFTANSPSGIWGPGKNITNITMVLNGVDVSSQLVLVTNGTPANISASFNGLQKDQTNNVSITVRDASGLIGTATVVFDTFSPTYFTWEAEEFDHDSGQFIDAPLYTSYQTNGSYNGFDSVEAVDTHKGAASGAAQASDYRAGSLDATRTQTPAVTDTQRQKFLDAIAAGDASLVDHVVGFWSSAEWQNYTRTFPAGKYNVYGRLSCGASATLTFSQVTSGQGTTTQTTTNLGTFSFTGTSFSTYQWIPLRDGVGNLASVNLAGVSTMRG
;
A
#
# COMPACT_ATOMS: atom_id res chain seq x y z
N MET A 1 -11.94 24.72 -19.53
CA MET A 1 -11.29 24.18 -20.73
C MET A 1 -10.47 22.99 -20.25
N ALA A 2 -10.81 21.79 -20.70
CA ALA A 2 -10.18 20.55 -20.27
C ALA A 2 -9.39 19.97 -21.45
N ASP A 3 -8.09 19.75 -21.24
CA ASP A 3 -7.22 18.96 -22.12
C ASP A 3 -7.59 17.46 -22.00
N PHE A 4 -7.24 16.60 -22.96
CA PHE A 4 -7.59 15.17 -22.99
C PHE A 4 -6.43 14.31 -23.52
N LYS A 5 -6.27 13.02 -23.19
CA LYS A 5 -5.30 12.11 -23.86
C LYS A 5 -5.93 10.72 -24.12
N TYR A 6 -5.75 10.14 -25.30
CA TYR A 6 -6.48 9.01 -25.88
C TYR A 6 -5.59 7.92 -26.52
N LYS A 7 -5.78 6.62 -26.20
CA LYS A 7 -5.12 5.47 -26.87
C LYS A 7 -6.18 4.58 -27.54
N LYS A 8 -5.95 4.13 -28.77
CA LYS A 8 -6.85 3.23 -29.52
C LYS A 8 -6.19 1.88 -29.60
N SER A 9 -7.00 0.85 -29.39
CA SER A 9 -6.70 -0.53 -29.69
C SER A 9 -8.08 -1.19 -29.79
N MET A 10 -8.67 -1.28 -30.99
CA MET A 10 -10.00 -1.91 -31.16
C MET A 10 -9.84 -3.39 -31.48
N PHE A 11 -10.82 -4.24 -31.13
CA PHE A 11 -10.76 -5.69 -31.35
C PHE A 11 -12.08 -6.29 -31.86
N ALA A 12 -12.12 -7.62 -32.12
CA ALA A 12 -13.20 -8.32 -32.83
C ALA A 12 -13.73 -9.54 -32.06
N ARG A 13 -15.05 -9.79 -32.09
CA ARG A 13 -15.65 -11.04 -31.60
C ARG A 13 -16.87 -11.45 -32.43
N THR A 14 -16.96 -12.74 -32.78
CA THR A 14 -18.16 -13.40 -33.32
C THR A 14 -18.99 -14.02 -32.18
N ILE A 15 -20.33 -13.86 -32.19
CA ILE A 15 -21.24 -14.41 -31.17
C ILE A 15 -22.44 -15.12 -31.82
N PRO A 16 -22.87 -16.32 -31.33
CA PRO A 16 -24.23 -16.82 -31.47
C PRO A 16 -25.11 -16.47 -30.26
N ALA A 17 -26.36 -16.09 -30.53
CA ALA A 17 -27.30 -15.50 -29.59
C ALA A 17 -28.04 -16.50 -28.69
N ARG A 18 -28.36 -16.10 -27.45
CA ARG A 18 -29.69 -16.35 -26.86
C ARG A 18 -30.00 -15.47 -25.61
N SER A 19 -31.29 -15.18 -25.49
CA SER A 19 -32.01 -14.26 -24.60
C SER A 19 -32.62 -14.91 -23.35
N GLN A 20 -32.84 -14.12 -22.27
CA GLN A 20 -34.05 -14.01 -21.40
C GLN A 20 -33.69 -13.22 -20.12
N GLN A 21 -34.23 -12.02 -19.82
CA GLN A 21 -35.54 -11.60 -19.26
C GLN A 21 -35.75 -11.77 -17.72
N TYR A 22 -35.56 -10.65 -16.99
CA TYR A 22 -36.33 -9.95 -15.92
C TYR A 22 -36.91 -10.58 -14.62
N LEU A 23 -36.97 -9.68 -13.60
CA LEU A 23 -37.78 -9.57 -12.34
C LEU A 23 -37.14 -10.13 -11.03
N PHE A 24 -37.21 -9.57 -9.80
CA PHE A 24 -38.04 -8.60 -9.01
C PHE A 24 -37.12 -7.93 -7.92
N SER A 25 -37.20 -6.62 -7.59
CA SER A 25 -38.05 -5.86 -6.62
C SER A 25 -37.73 -5.94 -5.11
N LEU A 26 -37.52 -4.75 -4.53
CA LEU A 26 -37.70 -4.22 -3.15
C LEU A 26 -37.48 -5.10 -1.90
N ILE A 27 -36.69 -4.58 -0.94
CA ILE A 27 -37.08 -4.35 0.48
C ILE A 27 -36.22 -3.20 1.03
N THR A 28 -36.88 -2.10 1.41
CA THR A 28 -36.33 -0.98 2.18
C THR A 28 -37.21 -0.82 3.42
N GLY A 29 -36.59 -0.71 4.60
CA GLY A 29 -37.24 -0.16 5.78
C GLY A 29 -37.64 -1.17 6.86
N LEU A 30 -36.69 -1.52 7.74
CA LEU A 30 -36.98 -1.78 9.16
C LEU A 30 -35.67 -1.85 9.97
N ALA A 31 -35.23 -0.74 10.58
CA ALA A 31 -34.39 -0.70 11.79
C ALA A 31 -34.00 0.76 12.13
N MET A 32 -35.00 1.61 12.39
CA MET A 32 -34.79 2.82 13.19
C MET A 32 -35.54 2.60 14.50
N GLY A 33 -34.82 2.51 15.62
CA GLY A 33 -35.43 2.51 16.95
C GLY A 33 -35.05 1.36 17.87
N VAL A 34 -33.75 1.19 18.16
CA VAL A 34 -33.31 0.70 19.49
C VAL A 34 -32.07 1.50 19.88
N GLY A 35 -32.28 2.77 20.21
CA GLY A 35 -31.29 3.63 20.85
C GLY A 35 -31.89 4.14 22.15
N PHE A 36 -31.10 4.13 23.21
CA PHE A 36 -31.42 4.49 24.60
C PHE A 36 -32.02 3.37 25.46
N ILE A 37 -31.13 2.56 26.06
CA ILE A 37 -30.82 2.54 27.50
C ILE A 37 -29.77 1.44 27.69
N LEU A 38 -28.49 1.84 27.76
CA LEU A 38 -27.34 1.06 28.25
C LEU A 38 -26.19 2.06 28.47
N SER A 39 -26.38 3.01 29.40
CA SER A 39 -25.27 3.81 29.92
C SER A 39 -24.49 2.97 30.93
N GLY A 40 -23.76 1.98 30.43
CA GLY A 40 -22.70 1.28 31.12
C GLY A 40 -21.42 1.53 30.35
N SER A 41 -20.49 2.30 30.93
CA SER A 41 -19.08 2.44 30.55
C SER A 41 -18.78 2.21 29.06
N VAL A 42 -18.97 3.22 28.22
CA VAL A 42 -18.44 3.17 26.85
C VAL A 42 -16.91 3.08 26.97
N ALA A 43 -16.33 1.92 26.67
CA ALA A 43 -14.89 1.78 26.62
C ALA A 43 -14.36 2.78 25.59
N ARG A 44 -13.55 3.74 26.03
CA ARG A 44 -12.93 4.72 25.14
C ARG A 44 -11.86 4.01 24.31
N ALA A 45 -11.89 4.19 23.00
CA ALA A 45 -10.88 3.63 22.11
C ALA A 45 -9.47 4.11 22.50
N GLN A 46 -8.48 3.23 22.43
CA GLN A 46 -7.09 3.55 22.72
C GLN A 46 -6.53 4.42 21.58
N ALA A 47 -5.96 5.58 21.91
CA ALA A 47 -5.28 6.43 20.93
C ALA A 47 -3.77 6.37 21.15
N ASN A 48 -3.01 6.18 20.07
CA ASN A 48 -1.54 6.24 20.08
C ASN A 48 -1.09 7.65 20.44
N LEU A 49 -0.23 7.78 21.44
CA LEU A 49 0.39 9.05 21.85
C LEU A 49 1.80 9.19 21.33
N PHE A 50 2.57 8.11 21.24
CA PHE A 50 3.83 8.06 20.48
C PHE A 50 4.19 6.61 20.17
N LYS A 51 5.04 6.44 19.15
CA LYS A 51 5.64 5.16 18.77
C LYS A 51 7.05 5.41 18.25
N PHE A 52 8.07 4.78 18.85
CA PHE A 52 9.44 4.81 18.35
C PHE A 52 9.86 3.41 17.91
N ASP A 53 10.02 3.25 16.60
CA ASP A 53 10.44 1.99 15.98
C ASP A 53 11.95 1.94 15.72
N PHE A 54 12.67 3.07 15.79
CA PHE A 54 14.11 3.17 15.59
C PHE A 54 14.59 2.70 14.21
N GLU A 55 13.71 2.78 13.21
CA GLU A 55 13.96 2.32 11.84
C GLU A 55 14.68 3.35 10.97
N ASP A 56 14.98 4.51 11.54
CA ASP A 56 15.68 5.60 10.88
C ASP A 56 17.07 5.15 10.39
N ALA A 57 17.55 5.82 9.34
CA ALA A 57 18.92 5.65 8.88
C ALA A 57 19.92 6.08 10.00
N PRO A 58 21.15 5.51 10.01
CA PRO A 58 22.20 5.89 10.95
C PRO A 58 22.31 7.41 11.16
N GLY A 59 22.27 7.84 12.42
CA GLY A 59 22.11 9.24 12.78
C GLY A 59 21.97 9.46 14.28
N THR A 60 21.95 10.72 14.72
CA THR A 60 21.95 11.07 16.15
C THR A 60 20.57 11.39 16.72
N ALA A 61 19.52 11.10 15.96
CA ALA A 61 18.14 11.28 16.39
C ALA A 61 17.24 10.23 15.75
N THR A 62 16.13 9.92 16.41
CA THR A 62 15.08 9.03 15.91
C THR A 62 13.73 9.73 16.05
N ALA A 63 12.86 9.61 15.05
CA ALA A 63 11.54 10.26 15.05
C ALA A 63 10.44 9.31 15.54
N SER A 64 9.40 9.86 16.17
CA SER A 64 8.18 9.07 16.42
C SER A 64 7.47 8.78 15.10
N ASP A 65 7.06 7.54 14.90
CA ASP A 65 6.13 7.13 13.85
C ASP A 65 4.75 7.74 14.15
N THR A 66 4.20 8.45 13.17
CA THR A 66 2.90 9.13 13.26
C THR A 66 1.82 8.47 12.39
N SER A 67 2.11 7.33 11.77
CA SER A 67 1.17 6.58 10.92
C SER A 67 -0.09 6.10 11.67
N LEU A 68 0.03 5.90 12.99
CA LEU A 68 -1.08 5.57 13.90
C LEU A 68 -1.65 6.81 14.62
N GLY A 69 -1.28 8.02 14.19
CA GLY A 69 -1.41 9.24 14.98
C GLY A 69 -0.35 9.33 16.08
N GLY A 70 -0.41 10.38 16.91
CA GLY A 70 0.51 10.60 18.03
C GLY A 70 1.42 11.82 17.86
N ALA A 71 2.32 12.01 18.81
CA ALA A 71 3.22 13.15 18.90
C ALA A 71 4.28 13.13 17.80
N SER A 72 4.38 14.22 17.04
CA SER A 72 5.54 14.47 16.19
C SER A 72 6.68 15.00 17.05
N VAL A 73 7.61 14.12 17.41
CA VAL A 73 8.76 14.42 18.25
C VAL A 73 9.94 13.54 17.84
N SER A 74 11.16 14.07 17.93
CA SER A 74 12.38 13.31 17.71
C SER A 74 13.20 13.22 19.00
N LEU A 75 13.63 12.01 19.35
CA LEU A 75 14.55 11.78 20.46
C LEU A 75 15.98 12.00 19.96
N SER A 76 16.77 12.75 20.73
CA SER A 76 18.21 12.83 20.53
C SER A 76 18.87 11.62 21.17
N LEU A 77 19.67 10.90 20.39
CA LEU A 77 20.50 9.80 20.85
C LEU A 77 21.80 10.35 21.43
N LYS A 78 22.07 10.08 22.70
CA LYS A 78 23.22 10.64 23.41
C LYS A 78 24.04 9.56 24.10
N ASN A 79 25.35 9.75 24.12
CA ASN A 79 26.25 8.93 24.91
C ASN A 79 26.29 9.37 26.39
N GLY A 80 27.04 8.65 27.24
CA GLY A 80 27.17 8.96 28.67
C GLY A 80 27.68 10.37 28.98
N ALA A 81 28.46 10.97 28.07
CA ALA A 81 28.98 12.34 28.18
C ALA A 81 28.00 13.43 27.72
N ASN A 82 26.73 13.08 27.43
CA ASN A 82 25.70 13.98 26.87
C ASN A 82 25.98 14.47 25.45
N THR A 83 26.86 13.79 24.71
CA THR A 83 27.17 14.11 23.32
C THR A 83 26.24 13.32 22.41
N ALA A 84 25.70 13.97 21.38
CA ALA A 84 24.91 13.32 20.34
C ALA A 84 25.74 12.21 19.68
N THR A 85 25.21 10.99 19.62
CA THR A 85 25.93 9.81 19.12
C THR A 85 24.93 8.86 18.49
N ASP A 86 25.30 8.28 17.35
CA ASP A 86 24.47 7.30 16.67
C ASP A 86 24.44 6.00 17.47
N TYR A 87 23.21 5.54 17.74
CA TYR A 87 22.93 4.29 18.42
C TYR A 87 21.86 3.49 17.66
N HIS A 88 21.63 3.78 16.37
CA HIS A 88 20.86 2.85 15.54
C HIS A 88 21.69 1.59 15.33
N GLY A 89 21.11 0.44 15.68
CA GLY A 89 21.72 -0.85 15.46
C GLY A 89 21.92 -1.13 13.97
N ALA A 90 22.71 -2.16 13.66
CA ALA A 90 22.92 -2.60 12.28
C ALA A 90 21.59 -2.94 11.56
N ILE A 91 21.60 -2.92 10.22
CA ILE A 91 20.47 -3.43 9.43
C ILE A 91 20.15 -4.84 9.90
N GLY A 92 18.89 -5.08 10.21
CA GLY A 92 18.40 -6.34 10.70
C GLY A 92 18.55 -6.60 12.19
N SER A 93 18.91 -5.58 12.98
CA SER A 93 19.01 -5.68 14.44
C SER A 93 17.68 -5.61 15.19
N GLY A 94 16.62 -5.07 14.55
CA GLY A 94 15.26 -4.94 15.10
C GLY A 94 14.58 -6.28 15.42
N VAL A 95 13.42 -6.23 16.07
CA VAL A 95 12.60 -7.41 16.44
C VAL A 95 12.26 -8.22 15.18
N SER A 96 11.80 -7.57 14.12
CA SER A 96 11.62 -8.20 12.81
C SER A 96 12.82 -7.99 11.87
N GLY A 97 13.95 -7.49 12.36
CA GLY A 97 15.02 -6.94 11.53
C GLY A 97 15.54 -7.92 10.46
N GLN A 98 15.63 -9.19 10.80
CA GLN A 98 16.06 -10.23 9.85
C GLN A 98 15.06 -10.49 8.70
N ILE A 99 13.82 -9.96 8.77
CA ILE A 99 12.78 -10.05 7.69
C ILE A 99 12.88 -8.89 6.72
N ASN A 100 12.93 -7.68 7.28
CA ASN A 100 12.62 -6.45 6.56
C ASN A 100 13.75 -5.42 6.66
N GLY A 101 14.91 -5.84 7.15
CA GLY A 101 16.09 -4.96 7.31
C GLY A 101 15.98 -3.98 8.47
N ARG A 102 14.92 -4.08 9.28
CA ARG A 102 14.64 -3.18 10.39
C ARG A 102 15.76 -3.15 11.45
N ARG A 103 15.94 -2.00 12.07
CA ARG A 103 16.96 -1.68 13.08
C ARG A 103 16.31 -1.57 14.45
N ALA A 104 17.11 -1.74 15.48
CA ALA A 104 16.72 -1.43 16.86
C ALA A 104 17.58 -0.29 17.38
N LEU A 105 17.18 0.30 18.51
CA LEU A 105 18.09 1.09 19.34
C LEU A 105 19.12 0.14 19.97
N ASP A 106 20.41 0.42 19.77
CA ASP A 106 21.52 -0.42 20.21
C ASP A 106 22.33 0.24 21.35
N PHE A 107 22.03 -0.16 22.58
CA PHE A 107 22.82 0.18 23.76
C PHE A 107 23.64 -1.02 24.27
N SER A 108 23.92 -2.01 23.43
CA SER A 108 24.61 -3.24 23.80
C SER A 108 26.06 -3.02 24.26
N SER A 109 26.68 -1.92 23.81
CA SER A 109 28.05 -1.50 24.18
C SER A 109 28.16 -0.85 25.56
N THR A 110 27.04 -0.67 26.27
CA THR A 110 27.00 -0.06 27.60
C THR A 110 27.83 -0.87 28.61
N THR A 111 28.83 -0.22 29.21
CA THR A 111 29.58 -0.74 30.34
C THR A 111 29.10 -0.06 31.64
N GLY A 112 28.83 -0.82 32.71
CA GLY A 112 28.41 -0.27 34.00
C GLY A 112 26.90 -0.30 34.31
N TYR A 113 26.15 -1.20 33.66
CA TYR A 113 24.81 -1.54 34.12
C TYR A 113 24.87 -2.02 35.58
N GLY A 114 24.15 -1.34 36.49
CA GLY A 114 24.14 -1.66 37.92
C GLY A 114 25.17 -0.91 38.75
N THR A 115 26.13 -0.19 38.13
CA THR A 115 27.25 0.44 38.84
C THR A 115 27.12 1.95 38.98
N GLY A 116 26.12 2.57 38.35
CA GLY A 116 25.93 4.02 38.40
C GLY A 116 26.79 4.81 37.42
N ALA A 117 27.54 4.11 36.56
CA ALA A 117 28.29 4.73 35.50
C ALA A 117 27.36 5.45 34.51
N ALA A 118 27.88 6.50 33.87
CA ALA A 118 27.17 7.18 32.81
C ALA A 118 27.08 6.27 31.57
N GLY A 119 25.92 6.21 30.94
CA GLY A 119 25.68 5.46 29.71
C GLY A 119 24.70 6.17 28.78
N PRO A 120 24.39 5.56 27.62
CA PRO A 120 23.60 6.23 26.59
C PRO A 120 22.13 6.40 26.98
N ASN A 121 21.44 7.29 26.28
CA ASN A 121 19.98 7.42 26.33
C ASN A 121 19.42 8.03 25.03
N ALA A 122 18.16 7.72 24.73
CA ALA A 122 17.37 8.49 23.75
C ALA A 122 16.48 9.46 24.53
N ILE A 123 16.53 10.76 24.23
CA ILE A 123 15.87 11.78 25.04
C ILE A 123 15.28 12.94 24.23
N ALA A 124 14.09 13.39 24.61
CA ALA A 124 13.53 14.67 24.18
C ALA A 124 12.76 15.34 25.30
N THR A 125 12.78 16.67 25.31
CA THR A 125 11.83 17.49 26.05
C THR A 125 10.99 18.25 25.04
N SER A 126 9.68 18.05 25.03
CA SER A 126 8.81 18.61 24.01
C SER A 126 7.41 18.89 24.55
N ALA A 127 6.77 19.94 24.02
CA ALA A 127 5.35 20.20 24.23
C ALA A 127 4.48 19.10 23.63
N ALA A 128 4.96 18.43 22.57
CA ALA A 128 4.25 17.30 21.95
C ALA A 128 4.17 16.07 22.88
N LEU A 129 5.03 15.98 23.90
CA LEU A 129 4.98 14.95 24.94
C LEU A 129 4.12 15.37 26.15
N GLY A 130 3.65 16.62 26.17
CA GLY A 130 2.78 17.16 27.21
C GLY A 130 1.34 16.69 27.06
N PHE A 131 1.07 15.46 27.45
CA PHE A 131 -0.24 14.82 27.29
C PHE A 131 -1.28 15.22 28.34
N GLY A 132 -1.00 16.25 29.16
CA GLY A 132 -1.85 16.64 30.28
C GLY A 132 -1.95 15.53 31.34
N THR A 133 -3.11 15.42 32.00
CA THR A 133 -3.32 14.39 33.02
C THR A 133 -3.82 13.09 32.39
N VAL A 134 -3.06 12.01 32.61
CA VAL A 134 -3.45 10.65 32.22
C VAL A 134 -3.98 9.87 33.42
N THR A 135 -5.07 9.13 33.20
CA THR A 135 -5.82 8.39 34.24
C THR A 135 -5.92 6.89 33.95
N SER A 136 -5.64 6.50 32.70
CA SER A 136 -5.46 5.12 32.24
C SER A 136 -4.66 5.16 30.94
N PHE A 137 -3.78 4.19 30.73
CA PHE A 137 -2.84 4.18 29.62
C PHE A 137 -2.21 2.79 29.43
N ILE A 138 -1.52 2.63 28.30
CA ILE A 138 -0.76 1.44 27.95
C ILE A 138 0.66 1.86 27.57
N VAL A 139 1.66 1.12 28.04
CA VAL A 139 3.04 1.23 27.53
C VAL A 139 3.49 -0.13 27.03
N THR A 140 4.07 -0.19 25.84
CA THR A 140 4.67 -1.42 25.29
C THR A 140 6.11 -1.15 24.85
N GLU A 141 6.97 -2.14 24.98
CA GLU A 141 8.37 -2.06 24.55
C GLU A 141 8.92 -3.46 24.30
N TRP A 142 9.79 -3.57 23.31
CA TRP A 142 10.65 -4.75 23.14
C TRP A 142 12.04 -4.47 23.69
N ILE A 143 12.57 -5.42 24.46
CA ILE A 143 13.93 -5.37 24.98
C ILE A 143 14.70 -6.65 24.67
N LYS A 144 15.99 -6.53 24.42
CA LYS A 144 16.93 -7.64 24.29
C LYS A 144 18.16 -7.35 25.16
N PRO A 145 18.09 -7.66 26.46
CA PRO A 145 19.17 -7.37 27.39
C PRO A 145 20.44 -8.15 27.03
N THR A 146 21.60 -7.50 27.05
CA THR A 146 22.91 -8.16 26.92
C THR A 146 23.57 -8.39 28.27
N ALA A 147 23.08 -7.70 29.31
CA ALA A 147 23.46 -7.89 30.71
C ALA A 147 22.25 -7.64 31.63
N LEU A 148 22.37 -8.05 32.90
CA LEU A 148 21.37 -7.81 33.94
C LEU A 148 22.03 -7.17 35.17
N PRO A 149 21.28 -6.34 35.93
CA PRO A 149 21.82 -5.74 37.14
C PRO A 149 21.89 -6.79 38.26
N ALA A 150 22.85 -6.68 39.18
CA ALA A 150 22.80 -7.47 40.42
C ALA A 150 21.58 -7.10 41.27
N ALA A 151 21.12 -7.99 42.14
CA ALA A 151 20.00 -7.73 43.04
C ALA A 151 20.31 -6.51 43.95
N ALA A 152 19.44 -5.50 43.96
CA ALA A 152 19.58 -4.23 44.68
C ALA A 152 20.74 -3.31 44.23
N ALA A 153 21.20 -3.45 42.98
CA ALA A 153 22.17 -2.56 42.36
C ALA A 153 21.54 -1.24 41.85
N LEU A 154 22.33 -0.39 41.18
CA LEU A 154 21.81 0.81 40.52
C LEU A 154 21.05 0.40 39.24
N ASP A 155 19.75 0.10 39.40
CA ASP A 155 18.82 -0.48 38.42
C ASP A 155 18.82 0.22 37.03
N GLY A 156 18.57 -0.52 35.97
CA GLY A 156 18.54 0.01 34.60
C GLY A 156 17.18 0.58 34.29
N ARG A 157 17.11 1.81 33.79
CA ARG A 157 15.82 2.41 33.36
C ARG A 157 15.54 1.98 31.94
N LEU A 158 14.34 1.45 31.72
CA LEU A 158 13.84 1.17 30.39
C LEU A 158 13.25 2.45 29.79
N PHE A 159 12.40 3.15 30.55
CA PHE A 159 12.03 4.53 30.23
C PHE A 159 11.65 5.35 31.46
N VAL A 160 11.70 6.68 31.32
CA VAL A 160 11.18 7.67 32.26
C VAL A 160 10.46 8.77 31.46
N LEU A 161 9.19 9.00 31.75
CA LEU A 161 8.35 10.03 31.12
C LEU A 161 7.80 10.95 32.20
N GLY A 162 7.94 12.27 32.03
CA GLY A 162 7.31 13.26 32.91
C GLY A 162 7.90 14.67 32.75
N PRO A 163 7.27 15.69 33.34
CA PRO A 163 7.65 17.10 33.17
C PRO A 163 9.04 17.41 33.72
N ASN A 164 9.52 16.62 34.68
CA ASN A 164 10.82 16.79 35.32
C ASN A 164 11.80 15.64 35.02
N ALA A 165 11.52 14.74 34.07
CA ALA A 165 12.30 13.52 33.86
C ALA A 165 13.77 13.76 33.41
N LEU A 166 14.12 15.01 33.07
CA LEU A 166 15.51 15.43 32.84
C LEU A 166 16.37 15.34 34.12
N THR A 167 15.80 15.67 35.28
CA THR A 167 16.53 15.77 36.56
C THR A 167 16.02 14.78 37.61
N THR A 168 14.88 14.14 37.36
CA THR A 168 14.22 13.22 38.28
C THR A 168 14.26 11.77 37.78
N ASP A 169 13.56 10.86 38.46
CA ASP A 169 13.61 9.43 38.23
C ASP A 169 12.19 8.82 38.25
N VAL A 170 12.09 7.50 38.09
CA VAL A 170 10.84 6.77 37.93
C VAL A 170 9.83 6.92 39.07
N ASN A 171 10.24 7.30 40.28
CA ASN A 171 9.38 7.45 41.46
C ASN A 171 9.15 8.92 41.87
N ALA A 172 9.49 9.86 41.01
CA ALA A 172 9.25 11.28 41.26
C ALA A 172 7.79 11.67 41.02
N PRO A 173 7.31 12.78 41.60
CA PRO A 173 5.98 13.28 41.28
C PRO A 173 5.78 13.46 39.78
N ASP A 174 4.61 13.04 39.30
CA ASP A 174 4.17 13.16 37.91
C ASP A 174 5.10 12.48 36.89
N THR A 175 5.72 11.35 37.25
CA THR A 175 6.45 10.51 36.29
C THR A 175 5.75 9.17 36.04
N ILE A 176 5.95 8.62 34.85
CA ILE A 176 5.66 7.23 34.51
C ILE A 176 6.97 6.60 34.10
N GLY A 177 7.30 5.44 34.62
CA GLY A 177 8.58 4.84 34.29
C GLY A 177 8.70 3.37 34.63
N MET A 178 9.68 2.74 33.99
CA MET A 178 9.97 1.33 34.13
C MET A 178 11.47 1.12 34.38
N LYS A 179 11.78 0.15 35.24
CA LYS A 179 13.16 -0.28 35.49
C LYS A 179 13.26 -1.79 35.70
N ILE A 180 14.42 -2.34 35.38
CA ILE A 180 14.80 -3.71 35.78
C ILE A 180 15.40 -3.62 37.19
N GLN A 181 14.68 -4.13 38.18
CA GLN A 181 15.02 -4.05 39.60
C GLN A 181 16.01 -5.14 40.05
N ALA A 182 15.95 -6.30 39.41
CA ALA A 182 16.79 -7.45 39.67
C ALA A 182 16.85 -8.30 38.40
N PRO A 183 17.74 -9.31 38.30
CA PRO A 183 17.84 -10.16 37.11
C PRO A 183 16.52 -10.79 36.66
N ASN A 184 15.58 -11.02 37.56
CA ASN A 184 14.28 -11.62 37.31
C ASN A 184 13.11 -10.70 37.73
N GLN A 185 13.31 -9.37 37.77
CA GLN A 185 12.31 -8.46 38.29
C GLN A 185 12.25 -7.15 37.52
N ILE A 186 11.05 -6.77 37.08
CA ILE A 186 10.77 -5.47 36.47
C ILE A 186 9.77 -4.71 37.35
N ASN A 187 10.10 -3.44 37.64
CA ASN A 187 9.27 -2.54 38.41
C ASN A 187 8.68 -1.45 37.51
N PHE A 188 7.41 -1.16 37.75
CA PHE A 188 6.66 -0.10 37.10
C PHE A 188 6.22 0.95 38.10
N HIS A 189 6.27 2.20 37.68
CA HIS A 189 6.01 3.35 38.53
C HIS A 189 5.02 4.28 37.83
N ILE A 190 4.02 4.71 38.60
CA ILE A 190 3.04 5.73 38.23
C ILE A 190 3.08 6.79 39.32
N ASN A 191 3.32 8.04 38.92
CA ASN A 191 3.50 9.17 39.81
C ASN A 191 4.59 8.86 40.86
N ASN A 192 4.34 9.14 42.13
CA ASN A 192 5.27 8.90 43.23
C ASN A 192 5.30 7.44 43.74
N GLY A 193 4.67 6.49 43.04
CA GLY A 193 4.68 5.08 43.40
C GLY A 193 6.10 4.48 43.39
N ASN A 194 6.44 3.64 44.37
CA ASN A 194 7.80 3.10 44.51
C ASN A 194 7.86 1.66 45.05
N PRO A 195 7.71 0.63 44.18
CA PRO A 195 7.08 0.69 42.86
C PRO A 195 5.55 0.73 42.97
N THR A 196 4.86 1.06 41.88
CA THR A 196 3.40 0.88 41.79
C THR A 196 3.05 -0.58 41.53
N ALA A 197 3.81 -1.26 40.67
CA ALA A 197 3.62 -2.66 40.36
C ALA A 197 4.96 -3.35 40.06
N THR A 198 4.98 -4.66 40.25
CA THR A 198 6.16 -5.50 40.04
C THR A 198 5.78 -6.74 39.25
N ALA A 199 6.61 -7.07 38.26
CA ALA A 199 6.65 -8.38 37.61
C ALA A 199 7.85 -9.17 38.14
N ILE A 200 7.60 -10.36 38.67
CA ILE A 200 8.63 -11.29 39.11
C ILE A 200 8.61 -12.49 38.16
N PHE A 201 9.75 -12.76 37.54
CA PHE A 201 9.91 -13.84 36.57
C PHE A 201 10.44 -15.09 37.30
N PRO A 202 9.98 -16.29 36.91
CA PRO A 202 10.40 -17.54 37.56
C PRO A 202 11.88 -17.87 37.35
N ALA A 203 12.49 -17.27 36.33
CA ALA A 203 13.91 -17.29 36.05
C ALA A 203 14.39 -15.87 35.72
N ASN A 204 15.71 -15.68 35.65
CA ASN A 204 16.28 -14.44 35.15
C ASN A 204 15.74 -14.12 33.75
N LEU A 205 15.61 -12.84 33.45
CA LEU A 205 15.27 -12.36 32.11
C LEU A 205 16.27 -12.96 31.09
N PRO A 206 15.79 -13.42 29.93
CA PRO A 206 16.67 -14.06 28.97
C PRO A 206 17.65 -13.02 28.39
N LEU A 207 18.94 -13.37 28.38
CA LEU A 207 19.96 -12.56 27.71
C LEU A 207 19.94 -12.85 26.20
N ASN A 208 20.16 -11.81 25.39
CA ASN A 208 20.28 -11.89 23.94
C ASN A 208 19.04 -12.49 23.24
N GLN A 209 17.87 -12.41 23.87
CA GLN A 209 16.58 -12.78 23.27
C GLN A 209 15.62 -11.60 23.38
N TRP A 210 14.81 -11.39 22.34
CA TRP A 210 13.79 -10.36 22.36
C TRP A 210 12.64 -10.74 23.28
N LEU A 211 12.32 -9.82 24.18
CA LEU A 211 11.27 -9.91 25.16
C LEU A 211 10.30 -8.76 24.92
N PHE A 212 9.03 -9.09 24.70
CA PHE A 212 7.96 -8.11 24.65
C PHE A 212 7.41 -7.90 26.05
N ILE A 213 7.32 -6.64 26.49
CA ILE A 213 6.69 -6.29 27.76
C ILE A 213 5.62 -5.23 27.51
N ALA A 214 4.46 -5.42 28.12
CA ALA A 214 3.38 -4.43 28.12
C ALA A 214 2.82 -4.18 29.52
N PHE A 215 2.53 -2.93 29.81
CA PHE A 215 1.86 -2.48 31.03
C PHE A 215 0.56 -1.81 30.64
N VAL A 216 -0.54 -2.27 31.24
CA VAL A 216 -1.86 -1.66 31.08
C VAL A 216 -2.30 -1.15 32.42
N TYR A 217 -2.50 0.15 32.54
CA TYR A 217 -3.12 0.76 33.72
C TYR A 217 -4.57 1.13 33.38
N ASP A 218 -5.52 0.47 34.02
CA ASP A 218 -6.95 0.61 33.72
C ASP A 218 -7.69 1.66 34.59
N GLY A 219 -6.96 2.38 35.43
CA GLY A 219 -7.50 3.30 36.45
C GLY A 219 -7.74 2.63 37.81
N THR A 220 -7.69 1.31 37.87
CA THR A 220 -7.89 0.49 39.08
C THR A 220 -6.73 -0.46 39.33
N ASN A 221 -6.17 -1.06 38.28
CA ASN A 221 -5.13 -2.07 38.31
C ASN A 221 -4.04 -1.76 37.30
N VAL A 222 -2.82 -2.18 37.63
CA VAL A 222 -1.73 -2.35 36.68
C VAL A 222 -1.65 -3.84 36.29
N LEU A 223 -1.83 -4.12 35.01
CA LEU A 223 -1.68 -5.43 34.40
C LEU A 223 -0.36 -5.48 33.65
N ILE A 224 0.44 -6.51 33.87
CA ILE A 224 1.73 -6.69 33.20
C ILE A 224 1.67 -7.93 32.32
N TYR A 225 1.95 -7.77 31.04
CA TYR A 225 2.02 -8.84 30.07
C TYR A 225 3.46 -9.04 29.60
N GLN A 226 3.78 -10.30 29.26
CA GLN A 226 5.05 -10.69 28.67
C GLN A 226 4.81 -11.57 27.45
N GLY A 227 5.56 -11.34 26.38
CA GLY A 227 5.69 -12.23 25.24
C GLY A 227 7.14 -12.34 24.78
N SER A 228 7.36 -13.05 23.68
CA SER A 228 8.65 -13.07 22.96
C SER A 228 8.39 -12.97 21.47
N GLU A 229 9.41 -13.12 20.63
CA GLU A 229 9.23 -13.23 19.18
C GLU A 229 8.27 -14.37 18.82
N THR A 230 8.37 -15.49 19.53
CA THR A 230 7.69 -16.75 19.19
C THR A 230 6.54 -17.10 20.13
N SER A 231 6.43 -16.42 21.27
CA SER A 231 5.41 -16.68 22.29
C SER A 231 4.46 -15.48 22.42
N ALA A 232 3.16 -15.77 22.41
CA ALA A 232 2.10 -14.78 22.59
C ALA A 232 2.25 -14.03 23.93
N ALA A 233 1.78 -12.79 23.96
CA ALA A 233 1.70 -12.00 25.17
C ALA A 233 0.72 -12.62 26.17
N THR A 234 1.19 -12.91 27.37
CA THR A 234 0.40 -13.49 28.47
C THR A 234 0.46 -12.60 29.70
N LEU A 235 -0.63 -12.54 30.46
CA LEU A 235 -0.70 -11.78 31.70
C LEU A 235 0.14 -12.47 32.77
N ILE A 236 1.14 -11.76 33.31
CA ILE A 236 2.07 -12.30 34.32
C ILE A 236 1.93 -11.63 35.69
N SER A 237 1.28 -10.46 35.77
CA SER A 237 1.03 -9.77 37.05
C SER A 237 -0.22 -8.90 36.99
N THR A 238 -0.92 -8.80 38.11
CA THR A 238 -2.01 -7.84 38.34
C THR A 238 -1.80 -7.21 39.69
N THR A 239 -1.70 -5.89 39.76
CA THR A 239 -1.50 -5.14 41.00
C THR A 239 -2.59 -4.08 41.13
N ALA A 240 -3.31 -4.07 42.26
CA ALA A 240 -4.31 -3.05 42.55
C ALA A 240 -3.63 -1.69 42.78
N ALA A 241 -4.08 -0.66 42.07
CA ALA A 241 -3.57 0.70 42.09
C ALA A 241 -4.71 1.72 41.82
N PRO A 242 -5.73 1.79 42.68
CA PRO A 242 -6.96 2.52 42.39
C PRO A 242 -6.76 4.04 42.33
N GLY A 243 -7.25 4.66 41.25
CA GLY A 243 -7.41 6.11 41.14
C GLY A 243 -6.11 6.91 41.01
N LEU A 244 -5.00 6.25 40.69
CA LEU A 244 -3.76 6.96 40.37
C LEU A 244 -3.92 7.80 39.10
N THR A 245 -3.33 8.98 39.12
CA THR A 245 -3.22 9.90 37.98
C THR A 245 -1.79 10.39 37.86
N CYS A 246 -1.37 10.72 36.66
CA CYS A 246 -0.07 11.33 36.40
C CYS A 246 -0.24 12.58 35.53
N ASN A 247 0.25 13.73 35.97
CA ASN A 247 0.14 14.98 35.22
C ASN A 247 1.40 15.22 34.37
N LEU A 248 1.37 14.78 33.13
CA LEU A 248 2.46 14.96 32.16
C LEU A 248 2.57 16.42 31.66
N GLY A 249 1.72 17.32 32.15
CA GLY A 249 1.79 18.75 31.89
C GLY A 249 1.60 19.12 30.42
N THR A 250 1.97 20.35 30.07
CA THR A 250 1.97 20.86 28.68
C THR A 250 3.30 20.64 27.96
N THR A 251 4.33 20.24 28.71
CA THR A 251 5.67 19.90 28.21
C THR A 251 6.20 18.77 29.08
N SER A 252 6.72 17.72 28.46
CA SER A 252 7.32 16.58 29.17
C SER A 252 8.63 16.14 28.55
N THR A 253 9.43 15.46 29.37
CA THR A 253 10.65 14.78 28.96
C THR A 253 10.40 13.29 28.88
N LEU A 254 10.76 12.66 27.76
CA LEU A 254 10.87 11.21 27.62
C LEU A 254 12.35 10.83 27.56
N CYS A 255 12.77 9.89 28.39
CA CYS A 255 14.07 9.23 28.35
C CYS A 255 13.86 7.73 28.12
N ILE A 256 14.55 7.14 27.15
CA ILE A 256 14.55 5.69 26.87
C ILE A 256 15.96 5.14 27.08
N GLY A 257 16.04 3.96 27.71
CA GLY A 257 17.26 3.22 28.06
C GLY A 257 18.12 3.82 29.17
N ASN A 258 17.69 4.93 29.78
CA ASN A 258 18.32 5.54 30.95
C ASN A 258 17.40 6.61 31.54
N ARG A 259 17.83 7.23 32.64
CA ARG A 259 17.22 8.48 33.14
C ARG A 259 17.92 9.72 32.54
N GLY A 260 17.33 10.91 32.72
CA GLY A 260 17.84 12.15 32.13
C GLY A 260 19.29 12.53 32.51
N THR A 261 19.74 12.11 33.70
CA THR A 261 21.13 12.31 34.16
C THR A 261 22.10 11.21 33.70
N ARG A 262 21.64 10.22 32.91
CA ARG A 262 22.44 9.17 32.25
C ARG A 262 23.18 8.16 33.13
N VAL A 263 22.98 8.17 34.45
CA VAL A 263 23.73 7.30 35.38
C VAL A 263 23.01 6.00 35.77
N ARG A 264 22.01 5.57 34.99
CA ARG A 264 21.25 4.33 35.19
C ARG A 264 20.96 3.61 33.87
N PRO A 265 22.00 3.33 33.05
CA PRO A 265 21.80 2.82 31.70
C PRO A 265 21.31 1.38 31.68
N PHE A 266 20.48 1.08 30.70
CA PHE A 266 20.20 -0.27 30.24
C PHE A 266 21.32 -0.74 29.29
N ALA A 267 21.65 -2.03 29.32
CA ALA A 267 22.57 -2.65 28.37
C ALA A 267 21.83 -3.69 27.53
N GLY A 268 21.70 -3.42 26.23
CA GLY A 268 21.02 -4.28 25.28
C GLY A 268 20.40 -3.50 24.12
N PHE A 269 19.48 -4.16 23.41
CA PHE A 269 18.71 -3.53 22.34
C PHE A 269 17.29 -3.21 22.80
N MET A 270 16.69 -2.18 22.21
CA MET A 270 15.29 -1.79 22.42
C MET A 270 14.62 -1.53 21.08
N ASP A 271 13.32 -1.82 21.00
CA ASP A 271 12.55 -1.64 19.76
C ASP A 271 11.06 -1.40 20.07
N ASP A 272 10.36 -0.76 19.13
CA ASP A 272 8.92 -0.53 19.09
C ASP A 272 8.31 -0.07 20.43
N VAL A 273 8.83 1.04 20.96
CA VAL A 273 8.37 1.64 22.23
C VAL A 273 7.13 2.47 21.96
N ARG A 274 6.00 2.13 22.58
CA ARG A 274 4.70 2.79 22.33
C ARG A 274 4.01 3.22 23.61
N PHE A 275 3.20 4.27 23.51
CA PHE A 275 2.35 4.76 24.59
C PHE A 275 0.96 5.09 24.07
N TYR A 276 -0.07 4.58 24.73
CA TYR A 276 -1.47 4.78 24.35
C TYR A 276 -2.29 5.36 25.50
N THR A 277 -3.34 6.09 25.17
CA THR A 277 -4.40 6.45 26.13
C THR A 277 -5.33 5.28 26.42
N ASN A 278 -6.04 5.37 27.55
CA ASN A 278 -7.05 4.41 27.99
C ASN A 278 -6.48 3.01 28.30
N SER A 279 -7.32 2.12 28.83
CA SER A 279 -6.96 0.72 29.10
C SER A 279 -7.00 -0.13 27.83
N GLY A 280 -6.30 -1.27 27.81
CA GLY A 280 -6.27 -2.23 26.70
C GLY A 280 -6.62 -3.66 27.14
N SER A 281 -7.20 -4.44 26.23
CA SER A 281 -7.43 -5.87 26.46
C SER A 281 -6.17 -6.70 26.19
N ALA A 282 -6.14 -7.96 26.64
CA ALA A 282 -5.08 -8.91 26.29
C ALA A 282 -4.91 -9.06 24.76
N SER A 283 -6.01 -9.05 24.00
CA SER A 283 -5.97 -9.09 22.54
C SER A 283 -5.36 -7.84 21.92
N PHE A 284 -5.62 -6.66 22.49
CA PHE A 284 -4.98 -5.41 22.04
C PHE A 284 -3.46 -5.47 22.24
N VAL A 285 -3.03 -5.94 23.41
CA VAL A 285 -1.61 -6.13 23.74
C VAL A 285 -0.94 -7.13 22.79
N GLU A 286 -1.58 -8.27 22.54
CA GLU A 286 -1.05 -9.27 21.61
C GLU A 286 -0.97 -8.75 20.18
N ASN A 287 -1.94 -7.94 19.72
CA ASN A 287 -1.88 -7.34 18.39
C ASN A 287 -0.65 -6.43 18.25
N ILE A 288 -0.33 -5.61 19.25
CA ILE A 288 0.88 -4.77 19.23
C ILE A 288 2.14 -5.63 19.16
N ARG A 289 2.23 -6.70 19.97
CA ARG A 289 3.36 -7.63 19.89
C ARG A 289 3.51 -8.17 18.48
N GLN A 290 2.43 -8.69 17.90
CA GLN A 290 2.41 -9.31 16.57
C GLN A 290 2.83 -8.35 15.46
N GLU A 291 2.44 -7.08 15.53
CA GLU A 291 2.85 -6.06 14.56
C GLU A 291 4.38 -5.89 14.48
N ALA A 292 5.08 -6.03 15.61
CA ALA A 292 6.52 -5.85 15.68
C ALA A 292 7.33 -7.06 15.19
N VAL A 293 6.79 -8.28 15.32
CA VAL A 293 7.55 -9.51 14.99
C VAL A 293 7.48 -9.91 13.52
N GLY A 294 6.46 -9.45 12.78
CA GLY A 294 6.24 -9.89 11.40
C GLY A 294 5.74 -11.35 11.29
N GLY A 295 5.52 -11.82 10.06
CA GLY A 295 5.02 -13.19 9.78
C GLY A 295 3.55 -13.29 9.35
N ALA A 296 2.89 -12.18 9.02
CA ALA A 296 1.57 -12.22 8.39
C ALA A 296 1.62 -13.02 7.08
N PRO A 297 0.52 -13.70 6.70
CA PRO A 297 0.46 -14.39 5.42
C PRO A 297 0.79 -13.47 4.25
N ALA A 298 1.51 -13.97 3.27
CA ALA A 298 1.78 -13.29 2.01
C ALA A 298 0.92 -13.90 0.89
N VAL A 299 0.56 -13.05 -0.08
CA VAL A 299 -0.07 -13.47 -1.34
C VAL A 299 0.94 -13.25 -2.46
N THR A 300 1.33 -14.32 -3.15
CA THR A 300 2.37 -14.32 -4.18
C THR A 300 1.92 -15.10 -5.42
N GLY A 301 2.70 -15.06 -6.50
CA GLY A 301 2.41 -15.85 -7.72
C GLY A 301 1.06 -15.53 -8.35
N ILE A 302 0.63 -14.27 -8.26
CA ILE A 302 -0.62 -13.79 -8.83
C ILE A 302 -0.52 -13.87 -10.37
N TYR A 303 -1.53 -14.43 -11.01
CA TYR A 303 -1.72 -14.29 -12.46
C TYR A 303 -3.21 -14.42 -12.82
N PRO A 304 -3.76 -13.55 -13.69
CA PRO A 304 -3.14 -12.32 -14.22
C PRO A 304 -2.77 -11.30 -13.14
N ASP A 305 -1.71 -10.54 -13.37
CA ASP A 305 -1.11 -9.62 -12.39
C ASP A 305 -1.20 -8.14 -12.78
N GLY A 306 -1.66 -7.82 -13.99
CA GLY A 306 -1.77 -6.46 -14.50
C GLY A 306 -0.45 -5.81 -14.89
N SER A 307 0.67 -6.54 -14.84
CA SER A 307 1.98 -6.04 -15.29
C SER A 307 2.04 -5.83 -16.81
N LEU A 308 1.13 -6.47 -17.54
CA LEU A 308 0.95 -6.38 -18.98
C LEU A 308 -0.54 -6.22 -19.29
N LEU A 309 -0.88 -5.47 -20.35
CA LEU A 309 -2.23 -5.51 -20.92
C LEU A 309 -2.47 -6.84 -21.66
N GLN A 310 -3.74 -7.21 -21.84
CA GLN A 310 -4.16 -8.36 -22.66
C GLN A 310 -3.69 -9.72 -22.11
N GLN A 311 -3.85 -9.93 -20.80
CA GLN A 311 -3.53 -11.20 -20.14
C GLN A 311 -4.68 -12.20 -20.29
N ALA A 312 -4.90 -12.65 -21.52
CA ALA A 312 -6.02 -13.49 -21.91
C ALA A 312 -6.06 -14.83 -21.15
N THR A 313 -7.04 -14.97 -20.26
CA THR A 313 -7.27 -16.21 -19.52
C THR A 313 -8.69 -16.22 -18.96
N ASN A 314 -9.19 -17.41 -18.65
CA ASN A 314 -10.39 -17.62 -17.84
C ASN A 314 -10.06 -18.07 -16.40
N LYS A 315 -8.76 -18.05 -16.04
CA LYS A 315 -8.24 -18.55 -14.78
C LYS A 315 -7.45 -17.47 -14.05
N PHE A 316 -7.78 -17.24 -12.78
CA PHE A 316 -6.98 -16.46 -11.84
C PHE A 316 -6.30 -17.40 -10.84
N VAL A 317 -5.02 -17.19 -10.55
CA VAL A 317 -4.23 -17.99 -9.61
C VAL A 317 -3.44 -17.09 -8.66
N PHE A 318 -3.19 -17.60 -7.46
CA PHE A 318 -2.24 -17.05 -6.50
C PHE A 318 -1.80 -18.12 -5.50
N THR A 319 -0.78 -17.81 -4.71
CA THR A 319 -0.32 -18.63 -3.59
C THR A 319 -0.44 -17.82 -2.30
N ALA A 320 -1.12 -18.39 -1.32
CA ALA A 320 -1.18 -17.87 0.03
C ALA A 320 -0.15 -18.61 0.89
N ASN A 321 0.73 -17.88 1.56
CA ASN A 321 1.80 -18.46 2.36
C ASN A 321 1.92 -17.78 3.72
N SER A 322 1.76 -18.54 4.82
CA SER A 322 2.26 -18.15 6.13
C SER A 322 3.71 -18.62 6.24
N PRO A 323 4.69 -17.70 6.24
CA PRO A 323 6.10 -18.06 6.09
C PRO A 323 6.60 -18.82 7.32
N SER A 324 7.29 -19.94 7.09
CA SER A 324 8.12 -20.60 8.11
C SER A 324 9.52 -20.02 8.11
N GLY A 325 10.11 -19.78 9.28
CA GLY A 325 11.47 -19.25 9.39
C GLY A 325 11.91 -19.09 10.84
N ILE A 326 12.79 -18.13 11.11
CA ILE A 326 13.21 -17.81 12.49
C ILE A 326 12.05 -17.34 13.40
N TRP A 327 10.92 -16.95 12.79
CA TRP A 327 9.61 -16.60 13.39
C TRP A 327 8.83 -17.80 13.94
N GLY A 328 9.38 -19.00 13.77
CA GLY A 328 8.74 -20.26 14.10
C GLY A 328 8.17 -20.97 12.86
N PRO A 329 7.51 -22.12 13.07
CA PRO A 329 6.87 -22.84 11.97
C PRO A 329 5.75 -21.99 11.38
N GLY A 330 5.61 -22.04 10.05
CA GLY A 330 4.50 -21.40 9.34
C GLY A 330 3.17 -21.87 9.92
N LYS A 331 2.21 -20.96 10.02
CA LYS A 331 0.92 -21.23 10.64
C LYS A 331 -0.09 -21.66 9.58
N ASN A 332 -0.95 -22.61 9.96
CA ASN A 332 -1.99 -23.07 9.04
C ASN A 332 -2.82 -21.87 8.57
N ILE A 333 -3.03 -21.77 7.27
CA ILE A 333 -3.96 -20.80 6.73
C ILE A 333 -5.37 -21.27 7.08
N THR A 334 -6.11 -20.42 7.80
CA THR A 334 -7.46 -20.72 8.30
C THR A 334 -8.56 -20.14 7.42
N ASN A 335 -8.26 -19.06 6.69
CA ASN A 335 -9.22 -18.47 5.77
C ASN A 335 -8.52 -17.83 4.57
N ILE A 336 -9.11 -17.98 3.38
CA ILE A 336 -8.73 -17.26 2.17
C ILE A 336 -10.02 -16.72 1.58
N THR A 337 -10.10 -15.40 1.45
CA THR A 337 -11.21 -14.74 0.78
C THR A 337 -10.74 -14.03 -0.47
N MET A 338 -11.55 -14.09 -1.53
CA MET A 338 -11.31 -13.39 -2.79
C MET A 338 -12.59 -12.68 -3.21
N VAL A 339 -12.50 -11.36 -3.40
CA VAL A 339 -13.57 -10.53 -3.95
C VAL A 339 -13.15 -10.11 -5.36
N LEU A 340 -13.95 -10.50 -6.36
CA LEU A 340 -13.78 -10.15 -7.77
C LEU A 340 -14.83 -9.14 -8.17
N ASN A 341 -14.41 -7.95 -8.60
CA ASN A 341 -15.30 -6.87 -9.05
C ASN A 341 -16.41 -6.54 -8.03
N GLY A 342 -16.06 -6.57 -6.74
CA GLY A 342 -17.00 -6.32 -5.63
C GLY A 342 -17.86 -7.52 -5.22
N VAL A 343 -17.73 -8.68 -5.87
CA VAL A 343 -18.46 -9.92 -5.55
C VAL A 343 -17.55 -10.91 -4.84
N ASP A 344 -17.97 -11.41 -3.69
CA ASP A 344 -17.26 -12.49 -2.99
C ASP A 344 -17.36 -13.80 -3.79
N VAL A 345 -16.21 -14.30 -4.23
CA VAL A 345 -16.06 -15.56 -4.97
C VAL A 345 -15.29 -16.63 -4.18
N SER A 346 -15.10 -16.43 -2.87
CA SER A 346 -14.28 -17.28 -2.01
C SER A 346 -14.72 -18.75 -2.04
N SER A 347 -16.03 -19.01 -2.07
CA SER A 347 -16.59 -20.38 -2.15
C SER A 347 -16.33 -21.08 -3.49
N GLN A 348 -15.86 -20.34 -4.51
CA GLN A 348 -15.55 -20.84 -5.84
C GLN A 348 -14.05 -21.08 -6.03
N LEU A 349 -13.22 -20.78 -5.02
CA LEU A 349 -11.80 -21.07 -5.04
C LEU A 349 -11.54 -22.57 -4.94
N VAL A 350 -10.68 -23.06 -5.82
CA VAL A 350 -10.04 -24.37 -5.67
C VAL A 350 -8.74 -24.16 -4.91
N LEU A 351 -8.66 -24.71 -3.70
CA LEU A 351 -7.52 -24.59 -2.81
C LEU A 351 -6.72 -25.91 -2.80
N VAL A 352 -5.41 -25.81 -3.01
CA VAL A 352 -4.48 -26.94 -3.03
C VAL A 352 -3.38 -26.69 -2.01
N THR A 353 -3.24 -27.59 -1.03
CA THR A 353 -2.17 -27.53 -0.04
C THR A 353 -0.84 -27.97 -0.66
N ASN A 354 0.17 -27.11 -0.61
CA ASN A 354 1.51 -27.35 -1.16
C ASN A 354 2.41 -27.96 -0.08
N GLY A 355 2.17 -29.21 0.26
CA GLY A 355 2.92 -29.96 1.28
C GLY A 355 2.54 -29.59 2.72
N THR A 356 2.35 -28.30 3.06
CA THR A 356 1.97 -27.85 4.40
C THR A 356 0.71 -26.97 4.38
N PRO A 357 -0.15 -26.99 5.42
CA PRO A 357 -1.33 -26.12 5.48
C PRO A 357 -0.99 -24.62 5.61
N ALA A 358 0.27 -24.27 5.80
CA ALA A 358 0.77 -22.89 5.77
C ALA A 358 1.05 -22.39 4.35
N ASN A 359 0.95 -23.25 3.33
CA ASN A 359 1.20 -22.92 1.92
C ASN A 359 0.08 -23.48 1.04
N ILE A 360 -0.76 -22.60 0.51
CA ILE A 360 -1.94 -22.97 -0.28
C ILE A 360 -1.90 -22.26 -1.62
N SER A 361 -1.91 -23.02 -2.72
CA SER A 361 -2.24 -22.48 -4.03
C SER A 361 -3.75 -22.37 -4.19
N ALA A 362 -4.22 -21.20 -4.57
CA ALA A 362 -5.61 -20.93 -4.86
C ALA A 362 -5.80 -20.70 -6.36
N SER A 363 -6.90 -21.18 -6.91
CA SER A 363 -7.28 -20.90 -8.29
C SER A 363 -8.78 -20.70 -8.45
N PHE A 364 -9.13 -19.84 -9.40
CA PHE A 364 -10.50 -19.51 -9.77
C PHE A 364 -10.65 -19.62 -11.29
N ASN A 365 -11.60 -20.43 -11.77
CA ASN A 365 -11.79 -20.72 -13.21
C ASN A 365 -13.00 -19.98 -13.83
N GLY A 366 -13.56 -18.99 -13.13
CA GLY A 366 -14.77 -18.26 -13.56
C GLY A 366 -14.49 -16.87 -14.12
N LEU A 367 -13.23 -16.54 -14.41
CA LEU A 367 -12.85 -15.23 -14.89
C LEU A 367 -13.46 -15.00 -16.28
N GLN A 368 -14.25 -13.93 -16.43
CA GLN A 368 -14.82 -13.62 -17.74
C GLN A 368 -13.72 -13.06 -18.64
N LYS A 369 -13.79 -13.42 -19.92
CA LYS A 369 -12.90 -12.88 -20.94
C LYS A 369 -13.30 -11.43 -21.27
N ASP A 370 -12.36 -10.69 -21.86
CA ASP A 370 -12.62 -9.39 -22.49
C ASP A 370 -13.14 -8.29 -21.53
N GLN A 371 -12.63 -8.26 -20.31
CA GLN A 371 -12.96 -7.23 -19.34
C GLN A 371 -11.77 -6.87 -18.46
N THR A 372 -11.83 -5.68 -17.85
CA THR A 372 -10.97 -5.32 -16.72
C THR A 372 -11.54 -5.91 -15.44
N ASN A 373 -10.67 -6.49 -14.62
CA ASN A 373 -11.02 -7.10 -13.34
C ASN A 373 -10.24 -6.42 -12.22
N ASN A 374 -10.90 -6.23 -11.08
CA ASN A 374 -10.30 -5.84 -9.82
C ASN A 374 -10.49 -6.98 -8.82
N VAL A 375 -9.39 -7.52 -8.32
CA VAL A 375 -9.37 -8.61 -7.36
C VAL A 375 -8.77 -8.12 -6.05
N SER A 376 -9.46 -8.35 -4.94
CA SER A 376 -8.89 -8.21 -3.60
C SER A 376 -8.88 -9.57 -2.90
N ILE A 377 -7.75 -9.88 -2.26
CA ILE A 377 -7.46 -11.14 -1.61
C ILE A 377 -7.18 -10.84 -0.15
N THR A 378 -7.73 -11.62 0.76
CA THR A 378 -7.39 -11.59 2.18
C THR A 378 -7.10 -13.01 2.65
N VAL A 379 -5.98 -13.18 3.34
CA VAL A 379 -5.53 -14.47 3.86
C VAL A 379 -5.39 -14.34 5.37
N ARG A 380 -5.94 -15.29 6.12
CA ARG A 380 -5.80 -15.38 7.57
C ARG A 380 -5.11 -16.67 7.96
N ASP A 381 -4.19 -16.62 8.90
CA ASP A 381 -3.60 -17.82 9.50
C ASP A 381 -4.20 -18.21 10.87
N ALA A 382 -3.71 -19.30 11.45
CA ALA A 382 -4.16 -19.85 12.72
C ALA A 382 -3.77 -18.99 13.93
N SER A 383 -2.82 -18.06 13.77
CA SER A 383 -2.51 -17.03 14.77
C SER A 383 -3.45 -15.82 14.66
N GLY A 384 -4.31 -15.79 13.64
CA GLY A 384 -5.23 -14.68 13.36
C GLY A 384 -4.60 -13.55 12.55
N LEU A 385 -3.35 -13.67 12.08
CA LEU A 385 -2.69 -12.65 11.27
C LEU A 385 -3.32 -12.57 9.88
N ILE A 386 -3.31 -11.37 9.30
CA ILE A 386 -3.96 -11.08 8.03
C ILE A 386 -2.94 -10.59 6.99
N GLY A 387 -2.93 -11.24 5.84
CA GLY A 387 -2.28 -10.78 4.61
C GLY A 387 -3.30 -10.31 3.59
N THR A 388 -2.99 -9.25 2.83
CA THR A 388 -3.86 -8.76 1.76
C THR A 388 -3.09 -8.51 0.48
N ALA A 389 -3.76 -8.69 -0.66
CA ALA A 389 -3.27 -8.21 -1.96
C ALA A 389 -4.44 -7.72 -2.82
N THR A 390 -4.19 -6.67 -3.60
CA THR A 390 -5.15 -6.13 -4.57
C THR A 390 -4.47 -6.02 -5.92
N VAL A 391 -5.16 -6.44 -6.98
CA VAL A 391 -4.64 -6.41 -8.34
C VAL A 391 -5.72 -6.00 -9.33
N VAL A 392 -5.33 -5.18 -10.31
CA VAL A 392 -6.17 -4.79 -11.43
C VAL A 392 -5.51 -5.26 -12.71
N PHE A 393 -6.23 -6.00 -13.54
CA PHE A 393 -5.72 -6.57 -14.79
C PHE A 393 -6.85 -6.67 -15.82
N ASP A 394 -6.51 -6.94 -17.07
CA ASP A 394 -7.50 -7.24 -18.10
C ASP A 394 -7.31 -8.64 -18.71
N THR A 395 -8.38 -9.17 -19.29
CA THR A 395 -8.42 -10.50 -19.92
C THR A 395 -8.68 -10.43 -21.43
N PHE A 396 -8.36 -9.30 -22.07
CA PHE A 396 -8.46 -9.20 -23.53
C PHE A 396 -7.42 -10.09 -24.20
N SER A 397 -7.72 -10.58 -25.40
CA SER A 397 -6.79 -11.41 -26.15
C SER A 397 -5.71 -10.60 -26.85
N PRO A 398 -4.41 -10.96 -26.73
CA PRO A 398 -3.36 -10.32 -27.50
C PRO A 398 -3.42 -10.70 -28.99
N THR A 399 -4.19 -11.72 -29.35
CA THR A 399 -4.37 -12.15 -30.75
C THR A 399 -5.44 -11.37 -31.48
N TYR A 400 -6.17 -10.50 -30.79
CA TYR A 400 -7.16 -9.68 -31.46
C TYR A 400 -6.45 -8.68 -32.41
N PHE A 401 -7.15 -8.22 -33.45
CA PHE A 401 -6.59 -7.29 -34.43
C PHE A 401 -6.43 -5.88 -33.84
N THR A 402 -5.21 -5.43 -33.52
CA THR A 402 -4.96 -4.11 -32.89
C THR A 402 -4.28 -3.15 -33.85
N TRP A 403 -4.48 -1.84 -33.67
CA TRP A 403 -3.56 -0.79 -34.11
C TRP A 403 -3.52 0.32 -33.06
N GLU A 404 -2.49 1.16 -33.09
CA GLU A 404 -2.32 2.24 -32.09
C GLU A 404 -3.02 3.54 -32.49
N ALA A 405 -3.34 4.40 -31.52
CA ALA A 405 -4.02 5.68 -31.80
C ALA A 405 -3.15 6.62 -32.64
N GLU A 406 -1.85 6.61 -32.43
CA GLU A 406 -0.87 7.47 -33.05
C GLU A 406 -0.46 7.02 -34.46
N GLU A 407 -0.99 5.88 -34.94
CA GLU A 407 -0.72 5.35 -36.28
C GLU A 407 -1.85 5.71 -37.28
N PHE A 408 -2.30 6.96 -37.28
CA PHE A 408 -3.29 7.46 -38.26
C PHE A 408 -2.68 7.69 -39.64
N ASP A 409 -3.53 7.81 -40.67
CA ASP A 409 -3.14 7.99 -42.08
C ASP A 409 -2.14 9.15 -42.28
N HIS A 410 -1.37 9.09 -43.36
CA HIS A 410 -0.36 10.09 -43.73
C HIS A 410 -0.43 10.43 -45.22
N ASP A 411 0.23 11.50 -45.64
CA ASP A 411 0.43 11.87 -47.04
C ASP A 411 -0.86 11.79 -47.91
N SER A 412 -1.97 12.29 -47.38
CA SER A 412 -3.29 12.30 -48.04
C SER A 412 -3.91 10.91 -48.26
N GLY A 413 -4.02 10.13 -47.19
CA GLY A 413 -4.73 8.86 -47.12
C GLY A 413 -3.87 7.60 -47.30
N GLN A 414 -2.54 7.75 -47.32
CA GLN A 414 -1.61 6.62 -47.30
C GLN A 414 -1.58 5.97 -45.90
N PHE A 415 -1.31 4.66 -45.88
CA PHE A 415 -1.29 3.86 -44.67
C PHE A 415 -0.30 2.69 -44.77
N ILE A 416 0.12 2.19 -43.62
CA ILE A 416 0.99 1.04 -43.46
C ILE A 416 0.22 -0.03 -42.68
N ASP A 417 0.04 -1.20 -43.28
CA ASP A 417 -0.46 -2.37 -42.58
C ASP A 417 0.65 -3.03 -41.77
N ALA A 418 0.29 -3.53 -40.57
CA ALA A 418 1.23 -4.16 -39.63
C ALA A 418 2.53 -3.35 -39.42
N PRO A 419 2.43 -2.06 -39.08
CA PRO A 419 3.61 -1.21 -38.94
C PRO A 419 4.54 -1.72 -37.83
N LEU A 420 5.83 -1.50 -38.06
CA LEU A 420 6.85 -1.60 -37.02
C LEU A 420 6.68 -0.42 -36.06
N TYR A 421 6.75 -0.70 -34.76
CA TYR A 421 6.76 0.35 -33.75
C TYR A 421 8.20 0.61 -33.31
N THR A 422 8.75 1.78 -33.66
CA THR A 422 10.18 2.10 -33.50
C THR A 422 10.38 3.51 -32.91
N SER A 423 11.51 3.73 -32.23
CA SER A 423 11.92 5.05 -31.72
C SER A 423 12.60 5.93 -32.77
N TYR A 424 12.77 5.41 -33.99
CA TYR A 424 13.44 6.06 -35.11
C TYR A 424 12.65 5.87 -36.42
N GLN A 425 12.87 6.76 -37.38
CA GLN A 425 12.19 6.72 -38.68
C GLN A 425 12.67 5.53 -39.54
N THR A 426 11.73 4.81 -40.15
CA THR A 426 11.97 3.76 -41.13
C THR A 426 10.72 3.57 -42.01
N ASN A 427 10.87 3.03 -43.22
CA ASN A 427 9.76 2.88 -44.18
C ASN A 427 8.57 2.05 -43.68
N GLY A 428 8.79 1.19 -42.67
CA GLY A 428 7.73 0.36 -42.06
C GLY A 428 7.10 0.95 -40.80
N SER A 429 7.48 2.17 -40.38
CA SER A 429 7.07 2.77 -39.11
C SER A 429 6.32 4.08 -39.33
N TYR A 430 5.39 4.39 -38.44
CA TYR A 430 4.71 5.68 -38.40
C TYR A 430 5.54 6.77 -37.71
N ASN A 431 6.67 6.43 -37.10
CA ASN A 431 7.55 7.36 -36.39
C ASN A 431 8.00 8.50 -37.31
N GLY A 432 7.74 9.74 -36.90
CA GLY A 432 8.17 10.95 -37.61
C GLY A 432 7.51 11.20 -38.97
N PHE A 433 6.45 10.48 -39.35
CA PHE A 433 5.60 10.85 -40.49
C PHE A 433 4.59 11.93 -40.07
N ASP A 434 4.27 12.85 -40.97
CA ASP A 434 3.27 13.91 -40.78
C ASP A 434 1.89 13.47 -41.31
N SER A 435 0.85 14.24 -41.00
CA SER A 435 -0.50 14.05 -41.56
C SER A 435 -0.98 15.31 -42.27
N VAL A 436 -1.91 15.13 -43.20
CA VAL A 436 -2.54 16.25 -43.91
C VAL A 436 -3.83 16.66 -43.19
N GLU A 437 -3.86 17.90 -42.73
CA GLU A 437 -5.02 18.52 -42.08
C GLU A 437 -6.27 18.49 -42.98
N ALA A 438 -7.42 18.21 -42.37
CA ALA A 438 -8.71 17.96 -43.00
C ALA A 438 -8.77 16.76 -43.98
N VAL A 439 -7.69 15.99 -44.13
CA VAL A 439 -7.64 14.78 -44.96
C VAL A 439 -7.39 13.53 -44.11
N ASP A 440 -6.27 13.52 -43.39
CA ASP A 440 -5.82 12.41 -42.55
C ASP A 440 -6.23 12.64 -41.10
N THR A 441 -6.14 13.89 -40.65
CA THR A 441 -6.52 14.32 -39.30
C THR A 441 -7.23 15.66 -39.34
N HIS A 442 -7.90 16.02 -38.24
CA HIS A 442 -8.33 17.38 -37.96
C HIS A 442 -8.00 17.72 -36.52
N LYS A 443 -7.15 18.75 -36.35
CA LYS A 443 -6.80 19.31 -35.05
C LYS A 443 -7.47 20.67 -34.87
N GLY A 444 -8.18 20.84 -33.76
CA GLY A 444 -8.83 22.11 -33.40
C GLY A 444 -7.84 23.12 -32.83
N ALA A 445 -8.29 24.36 -32.61
CA ALA A 445 -7.41 25.42 -32.09
C ALA A 445 -7.00 25.20 -30.62
N ALA A 446 -5.70 24.94 -30.43
CA ALA A 446 -4.87 25.23 -29.24
C ALA A 446 -5.29 24.64 -27.88
N SER A 447 -5.51 23.33 -27.81
CA SER A 447 -5.32 22.56 -26.57
C SER A 447 -4.01 21.76 -26.68
N GLY A 448 -3.07 22.02 -25.77
CA GLY A 448 -1.79 21.32 -25.68
C GLY A 448 -0.54 22.15 -25.94
N ALA A 449 0.58 21.71 -25.37
CA ALA A 449 1.91 22.30 -25.55
C ALA A 449 2.81 21.33 -26.32
N ALA A 450 3.69 21.86 -27.15
CA ALA A 450 4.79 21.14 -27.81
C ALA A 450 5.42 20.07 -26.89
N GLN A 451 5.46 18.81 -27.33
CA GLN A 451 6.07 17.70 -26.60
C GLN A 451 7.19 17.07 -27.44
N ALA A 452 8.43 17.20 -26.98
CA ALA A 452 9.58 16.56 -27.65
C ALA A 452 9.51 15.02 -27.71
N SER A 453 8.58 14.41 -26.97
CA SER A 453 8.33 12.97 -26.93
C SER A 453 7.23 12.52 -27.90
N ASP A 454 6.80 13.35 -28.84
CA ASP A 454 5.79 12.94 -29.81
C ASP A 454 6.34 11.91 -30.81
N TYR A 455 5.58 10.83 -31.01
CA TYR A 455 5.87 9.77 -31.98
C TYR A 455 5.79 10.22 -33.45
N ARG A 456 4.83 11.10 -33.77
CA ARG A 456 4.58 11.63 -35.12
C ARG A 456 5.32 12.94 -35.36
N ALA A 457 5.46 13.34 -36.62
CA ALA A 457 6.04 14.65 -36.94
C ALA A 457 5.17 15.78 -36.40
N GLY A 458 5.77 16.97 -36.20
CA GLY A 458 5.05 18.14 -35.70
C GLY A 458 5.00 18.25 -34.17
N SER A 459 5.89 17.54 -33.47
CA SER A 459 6.04 17.52 -32.01
C SER A 459 6.03 18.88 -31.30
N LEU A 460 6.37 19.96 -32.02
CA LEU A 460 6.41 21.33 -31.49
C LEU A 460 5.27 22.23 -31.95
N ASP A 461 4.29 21.70 -32.69
CA ASP A 461 3.19 22.44 -33.30
C ASP A 461 1.85 22.06 -32.68
N ALA A 462 1.31 22.95 -31.86
CA ALA A 462 0.01 22.75 -31.20
C ALA A 462 -1.19 22.75 -32.15
N THR A 463 -0.96 23.04 -33.44
CA THR A 463 -2.00 22.92 -34.49
C THR A 463 -1.99 21.56 -35.18
N ARG A 464 -1.10 20.65 -34.78
CA ARG A 464 -1.06 19.26 -35.27
C ARG A 464 -1.55 18.27 -34.20
N THR A 465 -1.94 17.07 -34.67
CA THR A 465 -2.29 15.96 -33.77
C THR A 465 -1.07 15.56 -32.95
N GLN A 466 -1.17 15.71 -31.63
CA GLN A 466 -0.05 15.44 -30.71
C GLN A 466 -0.04 13.98 -30.29
N THR A 467 1.15 13.39 -30.19
CA THR A 467 1.30 11.96 -29.91
C THR A 467 2.33 11.64 -28.82
N PRO A 468 2.18 12.18 -27.59
CA PRO A 468 3.24 12.10 -26.57
C PRO A 468 3.40 10.68 -26.01
N ALA A 469 4.50 10.44 -25.30
CA ALA A 469 4.70 9.21 -24.55
C ALA A 469 3.57 8.97 -23.52
N VAL A 470 3.15 7.72 -23.40
CA VAL A 470 2.06 7.27 -22.52
C VAL A 470 2.60 6.73 -21.19
N THR A 471 1.80 6.82 -20.14
CA THR A 471 2.10 6.26 -18.80
C THR A 471 1.24 5.03 -18.47
N ASP A 472 0.64 4.42 -19.49
CA ASP A 472 -0.19 3.23 -19.37
C ASP A 472 0.66 1.96 -19.26
N THR A 473 0.05 0.86 -18.80
CA THR A 473 0.65 -0.46 -18.88
C THR A 473 0.94 -0.81 -20.34
N GLN A 474 2.16 -1.28 -20.61
CA GLN A 474 2.58 -1.61 -21.97
C GLN A 474 1.96 -2.93 -22.46
N ARG A 475 1.82 -3.07 -23.78
CA ARG A 475 1.51 -4.33 -24.46
C ARG A 475 2.79 -5.08 -24.83
N GLN A 476 2.68 -6.40 -25.04
CA GLN A 476 3.84 -7.25 -25.32
C GLN A 476 4.67 -6.77 -26.52
N LYS A 477 4.03 -6.22 -27.56
CA LYS A 477 4.72 -5.74 -28.76
C LYS A 477 5.82 -4.70 -28.48
N PHE A 478 5.63 -3.85 -27.47
CA PHE A 478 6.62 -2.81 -27.14
C PHE A 478 7.81 -3.43 -26.41
N LEU A 479 7.54 -4.38 -25.51
CA LEU A 479 8.59 -5.14 -24.83
C LEU A 479 9.41 -5.99 -25.82
N ASP A 480 8.76 -6.59 -26.80
CA ASP A 480 9.41 -7.37 -27.85
C ASP A 480 10.34 -6.50 -28.71
N ALA A 481 9.91 -5.29 -29.07
CA ALA A 481 10.72 -4.34 -29.83
C ALA A 481 11.92 -3.82 -29.03
N ILE A 482 11.74 -3.53 -27.73
CA ILE A 482 12.85 -3.18 -26.82
C ILE A 482 13.85 -4.34 -26.73
N ALA A 483 13.36 -5.57 -26.56
CA ALA A 483 14.20 -6.77 -26.51
C ALA A 483 14.93 -7.05 -27.84
N ALA A 484 14.35 -6.63 -28.96
CA ALA A 484 14.95 -6.73 -30.29
C ALA A 484 16.01 -5.64 -30.57
N GLY A 485 16.26 -4.71 -29.64
CA GLY A 485 17.36 -3.75 -29.69
C GLY A 485 16.95 -2.28 -29.72
N ASP A 486 15.66 -1.96 -29.74
CA ASP A 486 15.17 -0.58 -29.67
C ASP A 486 15.00 -0.10 -28.22
N ALA A 487 16.12 0.07 -27.51
CA ALA A 487 16.13 0.37 -26.08
C ALA A 487 15.48 1.73 -25.70
N SER A 488 15.31 2.63 -26.66
CA SER A 488 14.71 3.95 -26.47
C SER A 488 13.20 3.97 -26.72
N LEU A 489 12.61 2.83 -27.10
CA LEU A 489 11.19 2.75 -27.40
C LEU A 489 10.32 3.05 -26.18
N VAL A 490 9.34 3.92 -26.38
CA VAL A 490 8.24 4.17 -25.44
C VAL A 490 6.92 4.01 -26.17
N ASP A 491 5.88 3.64 -25.43
CA ASP A 491 4.50 3.57 -25.95
C ASP A 491 3.92 5.00 -25.96
N HIS A 492 3.01 5.31 -26.88
CA HIS A 492 2.47 6.67 -27.07
C HIS A 492 0.93 6.69 -27.04
N VAL A 493 0.40 7.91 -27.12
CA VAL A 493 -1.02 8.20 -27.01
C VAL A 493 -1.34 9.36 -27.94
N VAL A 494 -2.53 9.45 -28.53
CA VAL A 494 -2.99 10.71 -29.13
C VAL A 494 -3.43 11.65 -28.01
N GLY A 495 -2.68 12.73 -27.82
CA GLY A 495 -2.81 13.66 -26.70
C GLY A 495 -3.51 14.97 -27.03
N PHE A 496 -3.85 15.67 -25.96
CA PHE A 496 -4.47 17.00 -25.90
C PHE A 496 -5.70 17.18 -26.80
N TRP A 497 -6.56 16.16 -26.85
CA TRP A 497 -7.75 16.10 -27.70
C TRP A 497 -8.75 17.22 -27.39
N SER A 498 -9.42 17.77 -28.39
CA SER A 498 -10.53 18.73 -28.22
C SER A 498 -11.79 18.30 -28.96
N SER A 499 -12.92 18.96 -28.68
CA SER A 499 -14.19 18.63 -29.32
C SER A 499 -14.10 18.81 -30.85
N ALA A 500 -14.67 17.85 -31.59
CA ALA A 500 -14.72 17.81 -33.06
C ALA A 500 -13.39 17.49 -33.77
N GLU A 501 -12.30 17.20 -33.04
CA GLU A 501 -11.10 16.61 -33.62
C GLU A 501 -11.36 15.18 -34.12
N TRP A 502 -10.56 14.72 -35.07
CA TRP A 502 -10.63 13.35 -35.59
C TRP A 502 -9.34 12.90 -36.25
N GLN A 503 -9.13 11.58 -36.35
CA GLN A 503 -8.15 10.98 -37.25
C GLN A 503 -8.72 9.82 -38.05
N ASN A 504 -8.21 9.65 -39.25
CA ASN A 504 -8.50 8.52 -40.11
C ASN A 504 -7.48 7.40 -39.93
N TYR A 505 -7.98 6.17 -39.90
CA TYR A 505 -7.23 4.94 -39.73
C TYR A 505 -7.63 4.00 -40.86
N THR A 506 -6.90 4.06 -41.96
CA THR A 506 -7.00 3.11 -43.06
C THR A 506 -6.16 1.88 -42.75
N ARG A 507 -6.80 0.70 -42.81
CA ARG A 507 -6.15 -0.60 -42.60
C ARG A 507 -6.80 -1.66 -43.47
N THR A 508 -6.08 -2.75 -43.71
CA THR A 508 -6.67 -4.00 -44.22
C THR A 508 -7.24 -4.81 -43.05
N PHE A 509 -8.55 -4.74 -42.88
CA PHE A 509 -9.27 -5.48 -41.84
C PHE A 509 -9.57 -6.92 -42.30
N PRO A 510 -9.31 -7.93 -41.44
CA PRO A 510 -9.87 -9.25 -41.68
C PRO A 510 -11.39 -9.17 -41.85
N ALA A 511 -11.97 -10.03 -42.69
CA ALA A 511 -13.42 -10.04 -42.86
C ALA A 511 -14.08 -10.55 -41.57
N GLY A 512 -14.97 -9.75 -40.98
CA GLY A 512 -15.61 -10.13 -39.73
C GLY A 512 -16.58 -9.11 -39.16
N LYS A 513 -17.16 -9.51 -38.03
CA LYS A 513 -18.05 -8.70 -37.21
C LYS A 513 -17.33 -8.38 -35.91
N TYR A 514 -17.21 -7.10 -35.58
CA TYR A 514 -16.31 -6.58 -34.56
C TYR A 514 -17.10 -5.89 -33.44
N ASN A 515 -16.70 -6.13 -32.19
CA ASN A 515 -17.03 -5.26 -31.06
C ASN A 515 -15.81 -4.43 -30.73
N VAL A 516 -15.90 -3.15 -31.06
CA VAL A 516 -14.80 -2.21 -30.97
C VAL A 516 -14.60 -1.72 -29.54
N TYR A 517 -13.34 -1.62 -29.07
CA TYR A 517 -12.96 -1.05 -27.78
C TYR A 517 -11.91 0.06 -27.98
N GLY A 518 -11.88 1.04 -27.09
CA GLY A 518 -10.81 2.04 -27.00
C GLY A 518 -10.11 1.96 -25.65
N ARG A 519 -8.80 2.22 -25.58
CA ARG A 519 -8.04 2.32 -24.33
C ARG A 519 -7.94 3.79 -23.88
N LEU A 520 -8.94 4.31 -23.19
CA LEU A 520 -9.18 5.76 -23.08
C LEU A 520 -8.91 6.31 -21.69
N SER A 521 -8.50 7.57 -21.58
CA SER A 521 -8.36 8.28 -20.30
C SER A 521 -8.92 9.70 -20.39
N CYS A 522 -9.39 10.25 -19.28
CA CYS A 522 -9.88 11.63 -19.17
C CYS A 522 -9.95 12.03 -17.68
N GLY A 523 -9.84 13.31 -17.37
CA GLY A 523 -10.11 13.85 -16.03
C GLY A 523 -11.60 14.02 -15.70
N ALA A 524 -12.51 13.76 -16.64
CA ALA A 524 -13.94 13.94 -16.49
C ALA A 524 -14.74 12.96 -17.40
N SER A 525 -16.06 13.16 -17.50
CA SER A 525 -16.89 12.44 -18.47
C SER A 525 -16.68 12.95 -19.88
N ALA A 526 -16.56 12.02 -20.83
CA ALA A 526 -16.25 12.30 -22.21
C ALA A 526 -16.94 11.32 -23.17
N THR A 527 -17.12 11.77 -24.41
CA THR A 527 -17.67 10.97 -25.49
C THR A 527 -16.83 11.14 -26.74
N LEU A 528 -16.52 10.04 -27.41
CA LEU A 528 -15.84 10.03 -28.70
C LEU A 528 -16.68 9.29 -29.73
N THR A 529 -16.86 9.92 -30.88
CA THR A 529 -17.65 9.34 -31.97
C THR A 529 -16.75 8.48 -32.83
N PHE A 530 -17.28 7.35 -33.27
CA PHE A 530 -16.54 6.45 -34.12
C PHE A 530 -17.32 6.17 -35.41
N SER A 531 -16.70 6.40 -36.55
CA SER A 531 -17.37 6.35 -37.85
C SER A 531 -16.56 5.58 -38.89
N GLN A 532 -17.20 5.16 -39.96
CA GLN A 532 -16.54 4.67 -41.17
C GLN A 532 -16.54 5.78 -42.22
N VAL A 533 -15.41 6.03 -42.89
CA VAL A 533 -15.38 6.88 -44.09
C VAL A 533 -15.89 6.05 -45.27
N THR A 534 -17.01 6.45 -45.85
CA THR A 534 -17.71 5.71 -46.91
C THR A 534 -17.40 6.20 -48.31
N SER A 535 -16.92 7.44 -48.45
CA SER A 535 -16.39 7.98 -49.70
C SER A 535 -15.45 9.17 -49.44
N GLY A 536 -14.59 9.47 -50.42
CA GLY A 536 -13.69 10.62 -50.36
C GLY A 536 -12.42 10.43 -49.52
N GLN A 537 -12.07 9.19 -49.15
CA GLN A 537 -10.79 8.86 -48.49
C GLN A 537 -9.62 9.53 -49.22
N GLY A 538 -8.68 10.10 -48.47
CA GLY A 538 -7.51 10.80 -49.02
C GLY A 538 -7.83 12.18 -49.61
N THR A 539 -9.04 12.69 -49.40
CA THR A 539 -9.45 14.05 -49.80
C THR A 539 -10.02 14.84 -48.63
N THR A 540 -10.15 16.16 -48.79
CA THR A 540 -10.75 17.06 -47.80
C THR A 540 -12.28 16.95 -47.71
N THR A 541 -12.92 16.21 -48.64
CA THR A 541 -14.38 16.04 -48.70
C THR A 541 -14.74 14.58 -48.50
N GLN A 542 -14.92 14.21 -47.24
CA GLN A 542 -15.22 12.83 -46.84
C GLN A 542 -16.67 12.67 -46.39
N THR A 543 -17.31 11.57 -46.79
CA THR A 543 -18.58 11.15 -46.21
C THR A 543 -18.35 10.09 -45.15
N THR A 544 -19.08 10.17 -44.05
CA THR A 544 -18.95 9.23 -42.95
C THR A 544 -20.29 8.61 -42.58
N THR A 545 -20.24 7.37 -42.10
CA THR A 545 -21.36 6.71 -41.42
C THR A 545 -20.98 6.50 -39.96
N ASN A 546 -21.77 7.06 -39.05
CA ASN A 546 -21.57 6.86 -37.61
C ASN A 546 -21.83 5.40 -37.23
N LEU A 547 -20.89 4.80 -36.50
CA LEU A 547 -20.96 3.42 -36.02
C LEU A 547 -21.23 3.33 -34.52
N GLY A 548 -21.09 4.43 -33.79
CA GLY A 548 -21.36 4.48 -32.36
C GLY A 548 -20.50 5.50 -31.62
N THR A 549 -20.58 5.43 -30.30
CA THR A 549 -19.79 6.29 -29.40
C THR A 549 -19.09 5.50 -28.30
N PHE A 550 -17.89 5.93 -27.94
CA PHE A 550 -17.25 5.57 -26.69
C PHE A 550 -17.67 6.59 -25.64
N SER A 551 -18.46 6.19 -24.66
CA SER A 551 -18.87 7.05 -23.55
C SER A 551 -18.22 6.56 -22.27
N PHE A 552 -17.49 7.44 -21.57
CA PHE A 552 -16.75 7.06 -20.37
C PHE A 552 -16.63 8.21 -19.36
N THR A 553 -16.47 7.85 -18.09
CA THR A 553 -16.19 8.79 -17.00
C THR A 553 -14.80 8.50 -16.50
N GLY A 554 -13.84 9.34 -16.88
CA GLY A 554 -12.48 9.24 -16.40
C GLY A 554 -12.28 9.96 -15.06
N THR A 555 -11.26 9.53 -14.33
CA THR A 555 -10.85 10.11 -13.03
C THR A 555 -9.49 10.80 -13.09
N SER A 556 -8.75 10.63 -14.19
CA SER A 556 -7.39 11.13 -14.40
C SER A 556 -6.98 10.97 -15.87
N PHE A 557 -6.10 11.88 -16.36
CA PHE A 557 -5.46 11.77 -17.68
C PHE A 557 -4.37 10.71 -17.78
N SER A 558 -4.09 10.00 -16.68
CA SER A 558 -3.13 8.90 -16.61
C SER A 558 -3.78 7.57 -16.25
N THR A 559 -5.11 7.53 -16.06
CA THR A 559 -5.83 6.29 -15.76
C THR A 559 -6.61 5.85 -16.99
N TYR A 560 -6.04 4.91 -17.72
CA TYR A 560 -6.63 4.38 -18.94
C TYR A 560 -7.64 3.27 -18.62
N GLN A 561 -8.69 3.16 -19.43
CA GLN A 561 -9.77 2.18 -19.31
C GLN A 561 -10.14 1.58 -20.67
N TRP A 562 -10.52 0.30 -20.70
CA TRP A 562 -11.12 -0.29 -21.90
C TRP A 562 -12.57 0.16 -22.01
N ILE A 563 -12.88 1.00 -22.99
CA ILE A 563 -14.21 1.56 -23.23
C ILE A 563 -14.81 0.90 -24.47
N PRO A 564 -15.95 0.19 -24.37
CA PRO A 564 -16.62 -0.37 -25.53
C PRO A 564 -17.28 0.70 -26.37
N LEU A 565 -17.30 0.50 -27.69
CA LEU A 565 -18.14 1.24 -28.59
C LEU A 565 -19.60 0.82 -28.41
N ARG A 566 -20.49 1.80 -28.27
CA ARG A 566 -21.93 1.56 -28.14
C ARG A 566 -22.73 2.19 -29.26
N ASP A 567 -23.79 1.51 -29.67
CA ASP A 567 -24.75 2.02 -30.64
C ASP A 567 -25.65 3.13 -30.02
N GLY A 568 -26.53 3.72 -30.83
CA GLY A 568 -27.41 4.82 -30.40
C GLY A 568 -28.42 4.47 -29.31
N VAL A 569 -28.56 3.19 -28.94
CA VAL A 569 -29.44 2.73 -27.85
C VAL A 569 -28.66 2.14 -26.67
N GLY A 570 -27.33 2.18 -26.71
CA GLY A 570 -26.44 1.79 -25.61
C GLY A 570 -25.97 0.34 -25.61
N ASN A 571 -26.29 -0.47 -26.62
CA ASN A 571 -25.75 -1.83 -26.75
C ASN A 571 -24.32 -1.80 -27.30
N LEU A 572 -23.57 -2.90 -27.15
CA LEU A 572 -22.29 -3.03 -27.85
C LEU A 572 -22.49 -2.87 -29.36
N ALA A 573 -21.83 -1.89 -29.96
CA ALA A 573 -21.88 -1.68 -31.39
C ALA A 573 -21.22 -2.85 -32.10
N SER A 574 -21.83 -3.25 -33.21
CA SER A 574 -21.32 -4.29 -34.07
C SER A 574 -20.91 -3.71 -35.40
N VAL A 575 -19.62 -3.76 -35.70
CA VAL A 575 -19.05 -3.18 -36.93
C VAL A 575 -18.66 -4.30 -37.88
N ASN A 576 -19.14 -4.25 -39.12
CA ASN A 576 -18.72 -5.20 -40.16
C ASN A 576 -17.56 -4.57 -40.93
N LEU A 577 -16.39 -5.19 -40.87
CA LEU A 577 -15.19 -4.72 -41.56
C LEU A 577 -14.65 -5.85 -42.43
N ALA A 578 -14.13 -5.49 -43.60
CA ALA A 578 -13.48 -6.42 -44.52
C ALA A 578 -12.60 -5.65 -45.51
N GLY A 579 -11.40 -6.16 -45.77
CA GLY A 579 -10.47 -5.56 -46.72
C GLY A 579 -10.02 -4.17 -46.29
N VAL A 580 -9.58 -3.36 -47.25
CA VAL A 580 -9.16 -1.99 -47.00
C VAL A 580 -10.38 -1.16 -46.63
N SER A 581 -10.39 -0.60 -45.42
CA SER A 581 -11.43 0.30 -44.93
C SER A 581 -10.81 1.42 -44.12
N THR A 582 -11.45 2.58 -44.11
CA THR A 582 -11.00 3.75 -43.34
C THR A 582 -11.95 4.04 -42.20
N MET A 583 -11.42 3.95 -40.99
CA MET A 583 -12.15 4.23 -39.76
C MET A 583 -11.80 5.63 -39.26
N ARG A 584 -12.79 6.42 -38.85
CA ARG A 584 -12.58 7.74 -38.25
C ARG A 584 -12.84 7.70 -36.75
N GLY A 585 -11.84 8.13 -35.98
CA GLY A 585 -11.80 8.10 -34.52
C GLY A 585 -11.75 9.46 -33.89
#